data_AF-A0A6N8YBC5-F1
#
_entry.id   AF-A0A6N8YBC5-F1
#
_cell.length_a   1.000
_cell.length_b   1.000
_cell.length_c   1.000
_cell.angle_alpha   90.00
_cell.angle_beta   90.00
_cell.angle_gamma   90.00
#
_symmetry.space_group_name_H-M   'P 1'
#
loop_
_entity.id
_entity.type
_entity.pdbx_description
1 polymer ?
#
loop_
_entity_poly.entity_id
_entity_poly.type
_entity_poly.pdbx_seq_one_letter_code
_entity_poly.pdbx_strand_id
1 'polypeptide(L)' 'RRYRRQDEIGTPLCVTVDFDTLDDDAVTVRDRDSMAQDRVSIDRLPAYLTDRLQ' A
#
# COMPACT_ATOMS: atom_id res chain seq x y z
N ARG A 1 -6.29 16.77 -3.80
CA ARG A 1 -5.59 17.00 -5.10
C ARG A 1 -4.42 16.03 -5.37
N ARG A 2 -3.81 15.36 -4.36
CA ARG A 2 -2.75 14.34 -4.56
C ARG A 2 -3.27 12.97 -5.03
N TYR A 3 -4.46 12.55 -4.60
CA TYR A 3 -5.01 11.22 -4.94
C TYR A 3 -5.29 10.99 -6.44
N ARG A 4 -5.78 12.02 -7.18
CA ARG A 4 -6.04 11.87 -8.63
C ARG A 4 -4.80 11.54 -9.46
N ARG A 5 -3.60 11.96 -9.01
CA ARG A 5 -2.36 11.66 -9.72
C ARG A 5 -1.85 10.24 -9.48
N GLN A 6 -2.33 9.55 -8.43
CA GLN A 6 -1.92 8.18 -8.16
C GLN A 6 -2.81 7.16 -8.91
N ASP A 7 -4.10 7.46 -9.09
CA ASP A 7 -4.98 6.63 -9.94
C ASP A 7 -4.54 6.60 -11.41
N GLU A 8 -3.95 7.70 -11.93
CA GLU A 8 -3.46 7.81 -13.32
C GLU A 8 -2.20 6.98 -13.62
N ILE A 9 -1.44 6.54 -12.61
CA ILE A 9 -0.15 5.83 -12.80
C ILE A 9 -0.36 4.34 -13.09
N GLY A 10 -1.58 3.82 -12.92
CA GLY A 10 -1.87 2.42 -13.25
C GLY A 10 -1.36 1.42 -12.21
N THR A 11 -0.88 1.87 -11.04
CA THR A 11 -0.47 0.97 -9.95
C THR A 11 -1.72 0.33 -9.33
N PRO A 12 -1.86 -1.00 -9.33
CA PRO A 12 -3.02 -1.67 -8.70
C PRO A 12 -3.02 -1.54 -7.17
N LEU A 13 -1.83 -1.38 -6.56
CA LEU A 13 -1.63 -1.24 -5.11
C LEU A 13 -0.91 0.08 -4.79
N CYS A 14 -1.47 0.89 -3.91
CA CYS A 14 -0.87 2.12 -3.38
C CYS A 14 -0.36 1.89 -1.96
N VAL A 15 0.94 1.75 -1.77
CA VAL A 15 1.57 1.66 -0.43
C VAL A 15 1.85 3.07 0.09
N THR A 16 1.34 3.38 1.29
CA THR A 16 1.59 4.62 2.01
C THR A 16 2.50 4.32 3.20
N VAL A 17 3.64 5.00 3.22
CA VAL A 17 4.62 4.97 4.31
C VAL A 17 4.58 6.34 4.98
N ASP A 18 4.22 6.38 6.25
CA ASP A 18 4.18 7.58 7.08
C ASP A 18 5.32 7.57 8.11
N PHE A 19 5.44 8.64 8.90
CA PHE A 19 6.43 8.70 9.97
C PHE A 19 6.11 7.72 11.11
N ASP A 20 4.84 7.36 11.28
CA ASP A 20 4.42 6.34 12.26
C ASP A 20 4.93 4.94 11.88
N THR A 21 5.24 4.71 10.60
CA THR A 21 5.86 3.47 10.14
C THR A 21 7.26 3.24 10.76
N LEU A 22 8.00 4.31 11.11
CA LEU A 22 9.32 4.19 11.75
C LEU A 22 9.24 3.71 13.20
N ASP A 23 8.12 3.96 13.87
CA ASP A 23 7.90 3.53 15.26
C ASP A 23 7.17 2.18 15.34
N ASP A 24 6.33 1.84 14.35
CA ASP A 24 5.38 0.71 14.40
C ASP A 24 5.66 -0.38 13.34
N ASP A 25 6.72 -0.22 12.53
CA ASP A 25 7.15 -1.12 11.44
C ASP A 25 6.01 -1.60 10.51
N ALA A 26 4.97 -0.77 10.33
CA ALA A 26 3.75 -1.12 9.62
C ALA A 26 3.35 -0.05 8.60
N VAL A 27 3.17 -0.46 7.35
CA VAL A 27 2.74 0.38 6.24
C VAL A 27 1.26 0.19 5.93
N THR A 28 0.63 1.20 5.36
CA THR A 28 -0.77 1.10 4.92
C THR A 28 -0.81 0.87 3.42
N VAL A 29 -1.33 -0.27 2.99
CA VAL A 29 -1.55 -0.62 1.59
C VAL A 29 -2.99 -0.36 1.22
N ARG A 30 -3.21 0.46 0.19
CA ARG A 30 -4.52 0.74 -0.38
C ARG A 30 -4.66 0.10 -1.75
N ASP A 31 -5.69 -0.72 -1.91
CA ASP A 31 -6.03 -1.35 -3.17
C ASP A 31 -6.95 -0.42 -3.97
N ARG A 32 -6.61 -0.19 -5.26
CA ARG A 32 -7.35 0.74 -6.11
C ARG A 32 -8.68 0.15 -6.57
N ASP A 33 -8.74 -1.16 -6.81
CA ASP A 33 -9.92 -1.80 -7.37
C ASP A 33 -10.98 -2.07 -6.29
N SER A 34 -10.55 -2.45 -5.09
CA SER A 34 -11.46 -2.68 -3.96
C SER A 34 -11.71 -1.46 -3.08
N MET A 35 -10.92 -0.38 -3.23
CA MET A 35 -10.85 0.75 -2.31
C MET A 35 -10.54 0.37 -0.85
N ALA A 36 -10.08 -0.87 -0.60
CA ALA A 36 -9.72 -1.35 0.74
C ALA A 36 -8.40 -0.74 1.20
N GLN A 37 -8.26 -0.57 2.52
CA GLN A 37 -7.03 -0.10 3.18
C GLN A 37 -6.64 -1.14 4.22
N ASP A 38 -5.53 -1.82 3.96
CA ASP A 38 -4.97 -2.85 4.83
C ASP A 38 -3.67 -2.35 5.45
N ARG A 39 -3.52 -2.54 6.76
CA ARG A 39 -2.26 -2.25 7.46
C ARG A 39 -1.41 -3.52 7.49
N VAL A 40 -0.24 -3.47 6.87
CA VAL A 40 0.64 -4.62 6.69
C VAL A 40 2.02 -4.26 7.26
N SER A 41 2.57 -5.15 8.09
CA SER A 41 3.95 -4.99 8.58
C SER A 41 4.94 -4.96 7.41
N ILE A 42 5.98 -4.13 7.50
CA ILE A 42 7.02 -4.02 6.48
C ILE A 42 7.62 -5.39 6.13
N ASP A 43 7.86 -6.24 7.14
CA ASP A 43 8.41 -7.58 6.95
C ASP A 43 7.54 -8.48 6.07
N ARG A 44 6.21 -8.25 6.11
CA ARG A 44 5.22 -9.03 5.34
C ARG A 44 4.87 -8.38 4.01
N LEU A 45 5.30 -7.14 3.77
CA LEU A 45 5.02 -6.41 2.52
C LEU A 45 5.52 -7.15 1.26
N PRO A 46 6.75 -7.72 1.20
CA PRO A 46 7.23 -8.41 0.01
C PRO A 46 6.37 -9.64 -0.34
N ALA A 47 5.98 -10.41 0.68
CA ALA A 47 5.11 -11.58 0.51
C ALA A 47 3.70 -11.16 0.09
N TYR A 48 3.16 -10.10 0.71
CA TYR A 48 1.84 -9.55 0.38
C TYR A 48 1.76 -9.04 -1.06
N LEU A 49 2.78 -8.34 -1.53
CA LEU A 49 2.85 -7.86 -2.91
C LEU A 49 3.01 -9.01 -3.90
N THR A 50 3.78 -10.04 -3.56
CA THR A 50 3.95 -11.22 -4.40
C THR A 50 2.63 -11.97 -4.58
N ASP A 51 1.91 -12.24 -3.49
CA ASP A 51 0.61 -12.93 -3.51
C ASP A 51 -0.45 -12.18 -4.34
N ARG A 52 -0.44 -10.84 -4.29
CA ARG A 52 -1.40 -10.00 -5.02
C ARG A 52 -1.02 -9.70 -6.48
N LEU A 53 0.23 -9.94 -6.89
CA LEU A 53 0.72 -9.72 -8.27
C LEU A 53 0.84 -11.01 -9.09
N GLN A 54 0.50 -12.18 -8.53
CA GLN A 54 0.44 -13.45 -9.25
C GLN A 54 -0.82 -13.59 -10.13
#